data_AF-A0A0G1M3S7-F1
#
_entry.id   AF-A0A0G1M3S7-F1
#
_cell.length_a   1.000
_cell.length_b   1.000
_cell.length_c   1.000
_cell.angle_alpha   90.00
_cell.angle_beta   90.00
_cell.angle_gamma   90.00
#
_symmetry.space_group_name_H-M   'P 1'
#
loop_
_entity.id
_entity.type
_entity.pdbx_description
1 polymer ?
#
loop_
_entity_poly.entity_id
_entity_poly.type
_entity_poly.pdbx_seq_one_letter_code
_entity_poly.pdbx_strand_id
1 'polypeptide(L)'
;MVEIQLSDGVTHFVTYNTWDVYHFYLKNGEIDSKKVGFFTQFPFRIAFAVTIHKAQGKTFDKLIIDIGRGTFAHGQMYVALSRATSLEGIVLRKPVLPQHVWLDWAIVSFLTKYQYAQSAKQLSTEDKVGLIEQAITTSQNLEIIYLKAKDVKSHRTIRPQSVGEMDYKGVTFLGLSAYCLMRKQARHFNVEKILEMKIV
;
A
#
# COMPACT_ATOMS: atom_id res chain seq x y z
N MET A 1 -21.69 -2.16 -37.99
CA MET A 1 -22.07 -1.49 -36.72
C MET A 1 -22.68 -2.55 -35.84
N VAL A 2 -22.35 -2.58 -34.55
CA VAL A 2 -22.88 -3.54 -33.58
C VAL A 2 -23.49 -2.77 -32.42
N GLU A 3 -24.68 -3.16 -31.99
CA GLU A 3 -25.36 -2.61 -30.81
C GLU A 3 -24.95 -3.40 -29.57
N ILE A 4 -24.59 -2.70 -28.49
CA ILE A 4 -24.25 -3.30 -27.20
C ILE A 4 -25.03 -2.61 -26.09
N GLN A 5 -25.41 -3.37 -25.06
CA GLN A 5 -25.98 -2.83 -23.83
C GLN A 5 -24.94 -2.93 -22.71
N LEU A 6 -24.70 -1.83 -22.01
CA LEU A 6 -23.78 -1.75 -20.87
C LEU A 6 -24.46 -2.21 -19.58
N SER A 7 -23.67 -2.38 -18.51
CA SER A 7 -24.15 -2.85 -17.20
C SER A 7 -25.10 -1.88 -16.50
N ASP A 8 -25.09 -0.61 -16.86
CA ASP A 8 -26.05 0.42 -16.41
C ASP A 8 -27.35 0.42 -17.22
N GLY A 9 -27.48 -0.47 -18.22
CA GLY A 9 -28.62 -0.59 -19.11
C GLY A 9 -28.58 0.32 -20.33
N VAL A 10 -27.58 1.21 -20.46
CA VAL A 10 -27.45 2.12 -21.59
C VAL A 10 -26.97 1.37 -22.84
N THR A 11 -27.60 1.66 -23.97
CA THR A 11 -27.27 1.03 -25.25
C THR A 11 -26.40 1.94 -26.10
N HIS A 12 -25.38 1.37 -26.74
CA HIS A 12 -24.44 2.07 -27.61
C HIS A 12 -24.23 1.32 -28.92
N PHE A 13 -24.02 2.09 -29.99
CA PHE A 13 -23.56 1.56 -31.27
C PHE A 13 -22.04 1.67 -31.39
N VAL A 14 -21.40 0.55 -31.66
CA VAL A 14 -19.94 0.45 -31.78
C VAL A 14 -19.55 0.13 -33.22
N THR A 15 -18.52 0.82 -33.69
CA THR A 15 -17.89 0.62 -35.00
C THR A 15 -16.47 0.10 -34.84
N TYR A 16 -15.81 -0.19 -35.96
CA TYR A 16 -14.40 -0.56 -35.96
C TYR A 16 -13.54 0.58 -35.40
N ASN A 17 -12.56 0.21 -34.59
CA ASN A 17 -11.48 1.09 -34.20
C ASN A 17 -10.18 0.61 -34.84
N THR A 18 -9.29 1.55 -35.17
CA THR A 18 -7.97 1.27 -35.74
C THR A 18 -6.90 1.65 -34.73
N TRP A 19 -6.00 0.73 -34.44
CA TRP A 19 -4.82 0.96 -33.60
C TRP A 19 -3.57 0.96 -34.46
N ASP A 20 -2.74 1.98 -34.29
CA ASP A 20 -1.49 2.14 -35.03
C ASP A 20 -0.33 1.51 -34.27
N VAL A 21 0.57 0.84 -35.01
CA VAL A 21 1.80 0.27 -34.48
C VAL A 21 2.95 1.17 -34.88
N TYR A 22 3.69 1.66 -33.89
CA TYR A 22 4.83 2.54 -34.08
C TYR A 22 6.15 1.81 -33.82
N HIS A 23 7.15 2.09 -34.66
CA HIS A 23 8.53 1.75 -34.43
C HIS A 23 9.30 3.01 -34.04
N PHE A 24 9.93 2.98 -32.87
CA PHE A 24 10.73 4.08 -32.35
C PHE A 24 12.20 3.88 -32.74
N TYR A 25 12.86 4.95 -33.18
CA TYR A 25 14.25 4.93 -33.60
C TYR A 25 14.95 6.23 -33.21
N LEU A 26 16.27 6.19 -33.05
CA LEU A 26 17.06 7.38 -32.73
C LEU A 26 17.40 8.13 -34.02
N LYS A 27 17.15 9.44 -34.06
CA LYS A 27 17.52 10.33 -35.17
C LYS A 27 18.08 11.63 -34.61
N ASN A 28 19.33 11.94 -34.95
CA ASN A 28 20.03 13.15 -34.49
C ASN A 28 20.04 13.32 -32.95
N GLY A 29 20.09 12.21 -32.19
CA GLY A 29 20.07 12.24 -30.72
C GLY A 29 18.67 12.35 -30.11
N GLU A 30 17.62 12.47 -30.92
CA GLU A 30 16.23 12.48 -30.49
C GLU A 30 15.54 11.14 -30.79
N ILE A 31 14.57 10.76 -29.96
CA ILE A 31 13.72 9.60 -30.22
C ILE A 31 12.62 10.04 -31.19
N ASP A 32 12.64 9.47 -32.39
CA ASP A 32 11.63 9.65 -33.41
C ASP A 32 10.77 8.37 -33.53
N SER A 33 9.60 8.46 -34.16
CA SER A 33 8.70 7.32 -34.33
C SER A 33 8.09 7.28 -35.72
N LYS A 34 7.97 6.07 -36.28
CA LYS A 34 7.33 5.83 -37.58
C LYS A 34 6.22 4.79 -37.43
N LYS A 35 5.04 5.08 -37.98
CA LYS A 35 3.98 4.09 -38.12
C LYS A 35 4.44 2.98 -39.08
N VAL A 36 4.48 1.75 -38.58
CA VAL A 36 4.91 0.56 -39.33
C VAL A 36 3.76 -0.39 -39.64
N GLY A 37 2.58 -0.17 -39.06
CA GLY A 37 1.39 -0.96 -39.33
C GLY A 37 0.17 -0.41 -38.62
N PHE A 38 -0.96 -1.07 -38.85
CA PHE A 38 -2.21 -0.79 -38.16
C PHE A 38 -3.02 -2.08 -38.02
N PHE A 39 -3.90 -2.12 -37.02
CA PHE A 39 -4.85 -3.20 -36.79
C PHE A 39 -6.24 -2.59 -36.62
N THR A 40 -7.23 -3.07 -37.38
CA THR A 40 -8.61 -2.58 -37.32
C THR A 40 -9.54 -3.68 -36.83
N GLN A 41 -10.25 -3.42 -35.73
CA GLN A 41 -11.18 -4.37 -35.11
C GLN A 41 -12.20 -3.62 -34.24
N PHE A 42 -13.32 -4.26 -33.92
CA PHE A 42 -14.19 -3.77 -32.88
C PHE A 42 -13.46 -3.69 -31.51
N PRO A 43 -13.65 -2.60 -30.74
CA PRO A 43 -12.97 -2.37 -29.47
C PRO A 43 -13.58 -3.14 -28.28
N PHE A 44 -13.99 -4.37 -28.49
CA PHE A 44 -14.51 -5.23 -27.42
C PHE A 44 -13.91 -6.64 -27.49
N ARG A 45 -13.91 -7.31 -26.35
CA ARG A 45 -13.49 -8.70 -26.18
C ARG A 45 -14.41 -9.35 -25.15
N ILE A 46 -14.64 -10.66 -25.29
CA ILE A 46 -15.34 -11.45 -24.28
C ILE A 46 -14.67 -11.27 -22.92
N ALA A 47 -15.45 -10.90 -21.91
CA ALA A 47 -14.95 -10.49 -20.60
C ALA A 47 -15.58 -11.26 -19.42
N PHE A 48 -16.16 -12.45 -19.66
CA PHE A 48 -16.64 -13.33 -18.57
C PHE A 48 -15.53 -13.69 -17.58
N ALA A 49 -14.30 -13.83 -18.08
CA ALA A 49 -13.11 -13.97 -17.27
C ALA A 49 -11.98 -13.14 -17.86
N VAL A 50 -11.23 -12.46 -16.99
CA VAL A 50 -10.03 -11.71 -17.35
C VAL A 50 -8.89 -12.10 -16.42
N THR A 51 -7.68 -12.18 -16.96
CA THR A 51 -6.49 -12.41 -16.13
C THR A 51 -6.28 -11.21 -15.20
N ILE A 52 -5.76 -11.44 -13.99
CA ILE A 52 -5.42 -10.38 -13.02
C ILE A 52 -4.59 -9.26 -13.68
N HIS A 53 -3.61 -9.62 -14.52
CA HIS A 53 -2.76 -8.66 -15.23
C HIS A 53 -3.55 -7.75 -16.20
N LYS A 54 -4.54 -8.30 -16.92
CA LYS A 54 -5.39 -7.51 -17.83
C LYS A 54 -6.49 -6.72 -17.09
N ALA A 55 -6.76 -7.07 -15.84
CA ALA A 55 -7.63 -6.33 -14.95
C ALA A 55 -6.93 -5.15 -14.25
N GLN A 56 -5.61 -5.03 -14.36
CA GLN A 56 -4.85 -3.94 -13.73
C GLN A 56 -5.36 -2.57 -14.19
N GLY A 57 -5.63 -1.68 -13.23
CA GLY A 57 -6.19 -0.36 -13.51
C GLY A 57 -7.71 -0.35 -13.79
N LYS A 58 -8.39 -1.50 -13.72
CA LYS A 58 -9.84 -1.60 -13.83
C LYS A 58 -10.49 -1.72 -12.46
N THR A 59 -11.74 -1.33 -12.37
CA THR A 59 -12.55 -1.40 -11.15
C THR A 59 -13.84 -2.12 -11.48
N PHE A 60 -14.28 -3.01 -10.57
CA PHE A 60 -15.49 -3.80 -10.72
C PHE A 60 -16.29 -3.76 -9.43
N ASP A 61 -17.62 -3.72 -9.53
CA ASP A 61 -18.49 -3.76 -8.35
C ASP A 61 -18.59 -5.15 -7.74
N LYS A 62 -18.57 -6.18 -8.59
CA LYS A 62 -18.62 -7.58 -8.19
C LYS A 62 -17.65 -8.39 -9.03
N LEU A 63 -16.88 -9.26 -8.39
CA LEU A 63 -15.94 -10.13 -9.07
C LEU A 63 -15.74 -11.45 -8.33
N ILE A 64 -15.43 -12.49 -9.11
CA ILE A 64 -15.03 -13.79 -8.59
C ILE A 64 -13.52 -13.92 -8.82
N ILE A 65 -12.76 -14.10 -7.73
CA ILE A 65 -11.31 -14.33 -7.81
C ILE A 65 -11.04 -15.82 -7.83
N ASP A 66 -10.45 -16.28 -8.93
CA ASP A 66 -9.89 -17.62 -9.06
C ASP A 66 -8.36 -17.54 -9.23
N ILE A 67 -7.65 -17.91 -8.17
CA ILE A 67 -6.18 -17.97 -8.17
C ILE A 67 -5.64 -19.34 -8.62
N GLY A 68 -6.49 -20.28 -9.05
CA GLY A 68 -6.08 -21.58 -9.58
C GLY A 68 -5.24 -22.40 -8.59
N ARG A 69 -3.92 -22.51 -8.88
CA ARG A 69 -2.90 -23.19 -8.04
C ARG A 69 -2.19 -22.25 -7.04
N GLY A 70 -2.46 -20.95 -7.11
CA GLY A 70 -1.81 -19.91 -6.32
C GLY A 70 -1.32 -18.76 -7.19
N THR A 71 -0.89 -17.69 -6.54
CA THR A 71 -0.21 -16.55 -7.20
C THR A 71 1.25 -16.85 -7.46
N PHE A 72 1.82 -16.23 -8.49
CA PHE A 72 3.22 -16.45 -8.92
C PHE A 72 4.05 -15.18 -9.03
N ALA A 73 3.47 -14.00 -8.75
CA ALA A 73 4.15 -12.72 -8.82
C ALA A 73 3.86 -11.84 -7.59
N HIS A 74 4.84 -11.00 -7.23
CA HIS A 74 4.70 -10.02 -6.16
C HIS A 74 3.53 -9.08 -6.42
N GLY A 75 2.71 -8.82 -5.40
CA GLY A 75 1.55 -7.94 -5.48
C GLY A 75 0.36 -8.49 -6.28
N GLN A 76 0.44 -9.65 -6.93
CA GLN A 76 -0.64 -10.17 -7.77
C GLN A 76 -1.95 -10.38 -7.01
N MET A 77 -1.89 -10.94 -5.79
CA MET A 77 -3.07 -11.09 -4.93
C MET A 77 -3.68 -9.75 -4.55
N TYR A 78 -2.84 -8.78 -4.21
CA TYR A 78 -3.28 -7.42 -3.89
C TYR A 78 -3.93 -6.74 -5.10
N VAL A 79 -3.36 -6.89 -6.30
CA VAL A 79 -3.95 -6.38 -7.54
C VAL A 79 -5.34 -6.98 -7.73
N ALA A 80 -5.50 -8.29 -7.58
CA ALA A 80 -6.78 -8.97 -7.73
C ALA A 80 -7.85 -8.46 -6.74
N LEU A 81 -7.51 -8.38 -5.45
CA LEU A 81 -8.42 -7.91 -4.41
C LEU A 81 -8.79 -6.44 -4.60
N SER A 82 -7.81 -5.59 -4.94
CA SER A 82 -8.01 -4.15 -5.14
C SER A 82 -8.78 -3.79 -6.41
N ARG A 83 -9.20 -4.75 -7.24
CA ARG A 83 -10.08 -4.46 -8.37
C ARG A 83 -11.55 -4.31 -7.94
N ALA A 84 -11.93 -4.83 -6.77
CA ALA A 84 -13.27 -4.66 -6.24
C ALA A 84 -13.42 -3.30 -5.54
N THR A 85 -14.62 -2.71 -5.64
CA THR A 85 -14.96 -1.48 -4.92
C THR A 85 -15.27 -1.72 -3.45
N SER A 86 -15.69 -2.94 -3.09
CA SER A 86 -16.04 -3.32 -1.71
C SER A 86 -15.66 -4.78 -1.42
N LEU A 87 -15.59 -5.12 -0.13
CA LEU A 87 -15.32 -6.51 0.30
C LEU A 87 -16.51 -7.42 -0.03
N GLU A 88 -17.74 -6.90 0.09
CA GLU A 88 -18.99 -7.60 -0.23
C GLU A 88 -19.07 -7.97 -1.71
N GLY A 89 -18.40 -7.21 -2.58
CA GLY A 89 -18.28 -7.47 -4.01
C GLY A 89 -17.31 -8.61 -4.36
N ILE A 90 -16.55 -9.14 -3.40
CA ILE A 90 -15.52 -10.17 -3.66
C ILE A 90 -16.06 -11.54 -3.31
N VAL A 91 -16.01 -12.45 -4.29
CA VAL A 91 -16.17 -13.89 -4.06
C VAL A 91 -14.84 -14.59 -4.33
N LEU A 92 -14.32 -15.30 -3.34
CA LEU A 92 -13.12 -16.11 -3.49
C LEU A 92 -13.51 -17.54 -3.87
N ARG A 93 -13.05 -18.03 -5.03
CA ARG A 93 -13.34 -19.42 -5.45
C ARG A 93 -12.67 -20.44 -4.52
N LYS A 94 -11.54 -20.07 -3.92
CA LYS A 94 -10.79 -20.85 -2.93
C LYS A 94 -10.29 -19.95 -1.81
N PRO A 95 -10.05 -20.48 -0.60
CA PRO A 95 -9.44 -19.71 0.49
C PRO A 95 -8.10 -19.10 0.09
N VAL A 96 -7.89 -17.85 0.49
CA VAL A 96 -6.61 -17.16 0.31
C VAL A 96 -5.73 -17.50 1.50
N LEU A 97 -4.55 -18.06 1.22
CA LEU A 97 -3.57 -18.44 2.22
C LEU A 97 -2.42 -17.42 2.26
N PRO A 98 -1.70 -17.29 3.38
CA PRO A 98 -0.54 -16.39 3.47
C PRO A 98 0.51 -16.62 2.39
N GLN A 99 0.70 -17.87 1.94
CA GLN A 99 1.62 -18.22 0.84
C GLN A 99 1.21 -17.62 -0.52
N HIS A 100 -0.01 -17.12 -0.67
CA HIS A 100 -0.46 -16.40 -1.88
C HIS A 100 -0.18 -14.90 -1.79
N VAL A 101 0.32 -14.40 -0.67
CA VAL A 101 0.63 -12.98 -0.48
C VAL A 101 2.12 -12.76 -0.63
N TRP A 102 2.53 -12.49 -1.87
CA TRP A 102 3.93 -12.26 -2.23
C TRP A 102 4.23 -10.76 -2.15
N LEU A 103 5.16 -10.39 -1.28
CA LEU A 103 5.63 -9.02 -1.11
C LEU A 103 7.03 -8.88 -1.71
N ASP A 104 7.31 -7.73 -2.31
CA ASP A 104 8.66 -7.34 -2.71
C ASP A 104 9.30 -6.55 -1.57
N TRP A 105 10.37 -7.09 -0.98
CA TRP A 105 11.07 -6.48 0.15
C TRP A 105 11.76 -5.16 -0.21
N ALA A 106 12.13 -4.94 -1.48
CA ALA A 106 12.67 -3.66 -1.92
C ALA A 106 11.60 -2.56 -1.83
N ILE A 107 10.37 -2.86 -2.24
CA ILE A 107 9.22 -1.94 -2.11
C ILE A 107 8.87 -1.71 -0.65
N VAL A 108 8.84 -2.76 0.18
CA VAL A 108 8.60 -2.62 1.62
C VAL A 108 9.64 -1.70 2.24
N SER A 109 10.93 -1.95 2.00
CA SER A 109 12.02 -1.12 2.54
C SER A 109 11.93 0.33 2.07
N PHE A 110 11.63 0.56 0.80
CA PHE A 110 11.42 1.90 0.26
C PHE A 110 10.27 2.62 0.96
N LEU A 111 9.09 2.00 1.06
CA LEU A 111 7.92 2.60 1.69
C LEU A 111 8.15 2.90 3.17
N THR A 112 8.84 2.00 3.88
CA THR A 112 9.23 2.23 5.27
C THR A 112 10.13 3.45 5.42
N LYS A 113 11.22 3.52 4.63
CA LYS A 113 12.14 4.67 4.63
C LYS A 113 11.44 5.97 4.28
N TYR A 114 10.54 5.92 3.29
CA TYR A 114 9.74 7.07 2.89
C TYR A 114 8.80 7.53 4.00
N GLN A 115 8.11 6.61 4.68
CA GLN A 115 7.26 6.94 5.84
C GLN A 115 8.05 7.58 6.98
N TYR A 116 9.28 7.13 7.25
CA TYR A 116 10.15 7.78 8.23
C TYR A 116 10.49 9.21 7.82
N ALA A 117 10.88 9.43 6.56
CA ALA A 117 11.20 10.76 6.05
C ALA A 117 9.97 11.70 6.08
N GLN A 118 8.76 11.20 5.83
CA GLN A 118 7.53 11.99 5.93
C GLN A 118 7.16 12.31 7.39
N SER A 119 7.25 11.33 8.30
CA SER A 119 6.99 11.56 9.73
C SER A 119 7.94 12.60 10.31
N ALA A 120 9.24 12.53 9.97
CA ALA A 120 10.23 13.51 10.41
C ALA A 120 9.96 14.94 9.90
N LYS A 121 9.26 15.09 8.76
CA LYS A 121 8.82 16.41 8.25
C LYS A 121 7.57 16.92 8.96
N GLN A 122 6.68 16.03 9.37
CA GLN A 122 5.39 16.40 9.97
C GLN A 122 5.51 16.66 11.48
N LEU A 123 6.38 15.92 12.17
CA LEU A 123 6.66 16.09 13.58
C LEU A 123 8.16 15.79 13.77
N SER A 124 8.94 16.83 14.03
CA SER A 124 10.38 16.67 14.20
C SER A 124 10.69 15.81 15.42
N THR A 125 11.91 15.28 15.49
CA THR A 125 12.34 14.52 16.68
C THR A 125 12.27 15.40 17.95
N GLU A 126 12.57 16.70 17.83
CA GLU A 126 12.48 17.67 18.92
C GLU A 126 11.02 17.86 19.38
N ASP A 127 10.08 18.02 18.46
CA ASP A 127 8.65 18.14 18.79
C ASP A 127 8.12 16.88 19.49
N LYS A 128 8.57 15.70 19.06
CA LYS A 128 8.23 14.42 19.71
C LYS A 128 8.74 14.37 21.14
N VAL A 129 9.98 14.81 21.37
CA VAL A 129 10.55 14.89 22.73
C VAL A 129 9.75 15.87 23.58
N GLY A 130 9.45 17.07 23.06
CA GLY A 130 8.66 18.07 23.78
C GLY A 130 7.27 17.56 24.17
N LEU A 131 6.57 16.86 23.27
CA LEU A 131 5.27 16.22 23.56
C LEU A 131 5.38 15.14 24.64
N ILE A 132 6.45 14.36 24.62
CA ILE A 132 6.69 13.32 25.62
C ILE A 132 6.97 13.96 26.99
N GLU A 133 7.84 14.96 27.05
CA GLU A 133 8.18 15.68 28.29
C GLU A 133 6.96 16.39 28.87
N GLN A 134 6.14 17.00 28.01
CA GLN A 134 4.85 17.58 28.41
C GLN A 134 3.95 16.51 29.04
N ALA A 135 3.78 15.36 28.39
CA ALA A 135 2.93 14.27 28.89
C ALA A 135 3.45 13.66 30.21
N ILE A 136 4.77 13.58 30.39
CA ILE A 136 5.40 13.16 31.66
C ILE A 136 5.05 14.18 32.76
N THR A 137 5.23 15.46 32.47
CA THR A 137 5.01 16.56 33.43
C THR A 137 3.52 16.67 33.83
N THR A 138 2.61 16.53 32.87
CA THR A 138 1.16 16.57 33.11
C THR A 138 0.59 15.23 33.59
N SER A 139 1.41 14.18 33.69
CA SER A 139 0.98 12.81 34.02
C SER A 139 -0.13 12.26 33.12
N GLN A 140 -0.15 12.68 31.85
CA GLN A 140 -1.11 12.21 30.85
C GLN A 140 -0.58 10.99 30.10
N ASN A 141 -1.48 10.26 29.46
CA ASN A 141 -1.10 9.12 28.64
C ASN A 141 -0.82 9.58 27.20
N LEU A 142 -0.11 8.74 26.45
CA LEU A 142 0.13 8.93 25.03
C LEU A 142 -0.50 7.79 24.24
N GLU A 143 -1.26 8.11 23.20
CA GLU A 143 -1.55 7.18 22.11
C GLU A 143 -0.48 7.33 21.04
N ILE A 144 0.15 6.21 20.69
CA ILE A 144 1.23 6.17 19.69
C ILE A 144 0.92 5.14 18.59
N ILE A 145 1.30 5.50 17.36
CA ILE A 145 1.46 4.56 16.25
C ILE A 145 2.95 4.45 15.97
N TYR A 146 3.50 3.25 16.11
CA TYR A 146 4.94 3.00 15.92
C TYR A 146 5.20 1.75 15.09
N LEU A 147 6.39 1.68 14.50
CA LEU A 147 6.84 0.53 13.71
C LEU A 147 7.61 -0.47 14.58
N LYS A 148 7.15 -1.73 14.58
CA LYS A 148 7.88 -2.86 15.17
C LYS A 148 8.96 -3.40 14.22
N ALA A 149 9.65 -4.45 14.64
CA ALA A 149 10.45 -5.27 13.73
C ALA A 149 9.61 -5.73 12.53
N LYS A 150 10.22 -5.73 11.33
CA LYS A 150 9.56 -6.02 10.04
C LYS A 150 8.49 -5.00 9.61
N ASP A 151 8.62 -3.75 10.04
CA ASP A 151 7.80 -2.60 9.60
C ASP A 151 6.29 -2.76 9.82
N VAL A 152 5.93 -3.55 10.82
CA VAL A 152 4.53 -3.72 11.23
C VAL A 152 4.10 -2.53 12.08
N LYS A 153 3.14 -1.75 11.60
CA LYS A 153 2.50 -0.67 12.38
C LYS A 153 1.76 -1.26 13.58
N SER A 154 1.91 -0.61 14.73
CA SER A 154 1.27 -1.03 15.97
C SER A 154 0.77 0.18 16.73
N HIS A 155 -0.50 0.16 17.09
CA HIS A 155 -1.12 1.15 17.97
C HIS A 155 -0.93 0.77 19.46
N ARG A 156 -0.64 1.74 20.33
CA ARG A 156 -0.53 1.54 21.78
C ARG A 156 -0.94 2.78 22.55
N THR A 157 -1.59 2.58 23.69
CA THR A 157 -1.69 3.58 24.76
C THR A 157 -0.63 3.30 25.81
N ILE A 158 0.19 4.30 26.11
CA ILE A 158 1.35 4.21 27.00
C ILE A 158 1.34 5.34 28.02
N ARG A 159 1.85 5.05 29.22
CA ARG A 159 2.15 6.08 30.22
C ARG A 159 3.65 6.38 30.17
N PRO A 160 4.07 7.54 29.62
CA PRO A 160 5.48 7.86 29.49
C PRO A 160 6.13 8.04 30.88
N GLN A 161 7.39 7.63 31.01
CA GLN A 161 8.16 7.71 32.25
C GLN A 161 9.44 8.54 32.07
N SER A 162 10.17 8.31 30.98
CA SER A 162 11.37 9.07 30.65
C SER A 162 11.66 9.00 29.15
N VAL A 163 12.36 10.00 28.63
CA VAL A 163 12.90 10.06 27.27
C VAL A 163 14.38 10.42 27.33
N GLY A 164 15.20 9.78 26.50
CA GLY A 164 16.65 10.01 26.48
C GLY A 164 17.38 8.97 25.65
N GLU A 165 18.71 9.05 25.63
CA GLU A 165 19.54 8.06 24.94
C GLU A 165 19.45 6.69 25.62
N MET A 166 19.31 5.64 24.81
CA MET A 166 19.28 4.25 25.25
C MET A 166 20.16 3.40 24.34
N ASP A 167 20.76 2.35 24.91
CA ASP A 167 21.57 1.40 24.16
C ASP A 167 20.87 0.06 24.02
N TYR A 168 20.86 -0.47 22.79
CA TYR A 168 20.43 -1.83 22.52
C TYR A 168 21.36 -2.51 21.53
N LYS A 169 22.00 -3.61 21.97
CA LYS A 169 22.96 -4.39 21.17
C LYS A 169 24.09 -3.52 20.59
N GLY A 170 24.59 -2.55 21.36
CA GLY A 170 25.69 -1.66 20.96
C GLY A 170 25.29 -0.55 19.99
N VAL A 171 23.98 -0.32 19.78
CA VAL A 171 23.47 0.80 19.01
C VAL A 171 22.72 1.74 19.95
N THR A 172 23.21 2.97 20.04
CA THR A 172 22.55 4.06 20.78
C THR A 172 21.42 4.64 19.94
N PHE A 173 20.29 4.94 20.58
CA PHE A 173 19.14 5.56 19.94
C PHE A 173 18.34 6.39 20.94
N LEU A 174 17.56 7.35 20.45
CA LEU A 174 16.63 8.11 21.30
C LEU A 174 15.43 7.23 21.69
N GLY A 175 15.36 6.88 22.97
CA GLY A 175 14.40 5.96 23.54
C GLY A 175 13.37 6.63 24.46
N LEU A 176 12.14 6.12 24.42
CA LEU A 176 11.05 6.44 25.33
C LEU A 176 10.78 5.22 26.22
N SER A 177 10.98 5.38 27.53
CA SER A 177 10.56 4.40 28.54
C SER A 177 9.11 4.69 28.95
N ALA A 178 8.23 3.70 28.82
CA ALA A 178 6.83 3.88 29.14
C ALA A 178 6.17 2.58 29.61
N TYR A 179 5.15 2.71 30.46
CA TYR A 179 4.30 1.59 30.85
C TYR A 179 3.20 1.38 29.81
N CYS A 180 3.16 0.22 29.17
CA CYS A 180 2.18 -0.09 28.16
C CYS A 180 0.88 -0.61 28.78
N LEU A 181 -0.19 0.19 28.75
CA LEU A 181 -1.49 -0.14 29.37
C LEU A 181 -2.11 -1.42 28.80
N MET A 182 -2.02 -1.61 27.47
CA MET A 182 -2.54 -2.79 26.80
C MET A 182 -1.80 -4.10 27.13
N ARG A 183 -0.51 -4.01 27.50
CA ARG A 183 0.34 -5.17 27.76
C ARG A 183 0.69 -5.33 29.24
N LYS A 184 0.32 -4.37 30.09
CA LYS A 184 0.57 -4.34 31.52
C LYS A 184 2.05 -4.57 31.87
N GLN A 185 2.95 -3.94 31.11
CA GLN A 185 4.40 -4.07 31.31
C GLN A 185 5.15 -2.81 30.87
N ALA A 186 6.29 -2.54 31.49
CA ALA A 186 7.23 -1.52 31.05
C ALA A 186 7.86 -1.91 29.71
N ARG A 187 8.00 -0.95 28.79
CA ARG A 187 8.61 -1.14 27.47
C ARG A 187 9.37 0.10 27.04
N HIS A 188 10.35 -0.12 26.18
CA HIS A 188 11.10 0.94 25.51
C HIS A 188 10.66 1.04 24.04
N PHE A 189 10.55 2.28 23.56
CA PHE A 189 10.17 2.61 22.20
C PHE A 189 11.25 3.52 21.61
N ASN A 190 11.72 3.24 20.40
CA ASN A 190 12.58 4.17 19.69
C ASN A 190 11.72 5.34 19.18
N VAL A 191 12.04 6.57 19.58
CA VAL A 191 11.27 7.78 19.29
C VAL A 191 11.20 8.06 17.80
N GLU A 192 12.28 7.81 17.06
CA GLU A 192 12.31 7.95 15.60
C GLU A 192 11.35 6.98 14.90
N LYS A 193 11.07 5.84 15.53
CA LYS A 193 10.12 4.83 15.03
C LYS A 193 8.66 5.11 15.37
N ILE A 194 8.37 6.18 16.11
CA ILE A 194 7.02 6.64 16.38
C ILE A 194 6.59 7.52 15.20
N LEU A 195 5.56 7.08 14.48
CA LEU A 195 5.04 7.76 13.29
C LEU A 195 4.08 8.89 13.69
N GLU A 196 3.22 8.62 14.66
CA GLU A 196 2.20 9.52 15.17
C GLU A 196 2.12 9.37 16.70
N MET A 197 1.89 10.48 17.40
CA MET A 197 1.61 10.49 18.83
C MET A 197 0.65 11.62 19.20
N LYS A 198 -0.18 11.37 20.22
CA LYS A 198 -1.05 12.38 20.82
C LYS A 198 -1.26 12.12 22.31
N ILE A 199 -1.47 13.19 23.06
CA ILE A 199 -1.79 13.14 24.47
C ILE A 199 -3.27 12.75 24.65
N VAL A 200 -3.55 11.86 25.61
CA VAL A 200 -4.90 11.40 25.99
C VAL A 200 -5.08 11.33 27.51
#